data_AF-A0A831NYA9-F1
#
_entry.id   AF-A0A831NYA9-F1
#
_cell.length_a   1.000
_cell.length_b   1.000
_cell.length_c   1.000
_cell.angle_alpha   90.00
_cell.angle_beta   90.00
_cell.angle_gamma   90.00
#
_symmetry.space_group_name_H-M   'P 1'
#
loop_
_entity.id
_entity.type
_entity.pdbx_description
1 polymer ?
#
loop_
_entity_poly.entity_id
_entity_poly.type
_entity_poly.pdbx_seq_one_letter_code
_entity_poly.pdbx_strand_id
1 'polypeptide(L)'
;LLLSIVAWTGSYLSVERIAILIGSFELVFLLVAWRAHPSPTAMLSGLTQIPWRQPGYMYLVAANIGAVIMPWMVFYHQSAVVDKGLQAKDLRTSRRDTAIGAIITQSIMIAILTATAATIGVYHPGESLNTVQQIADALTPFLGKTVGTILFALGMVGASLVAAIVVSLATAWGLGEVSGYQRSLEHQPHKAPWFYIVYTVMLGIGGLMVVSGINLVNLSVAVQVMNAALLPIVLGFLYILALKALPKPYCLHGVYSVVVGVVVAMTSILGLYAAVSSFF
;
A
#
# COMPACT_ATOMS: atom_id res chain seq x y z
N LEU A 1 13.33 20.71 1.15
CA LEU A 1 12.88 22.03 1.65
C LEU A 1 11.47 21.96 2.24
N LEU A 2 10.40 21.75 1.48
CA LEU A 2 9.03 21.55 2.03
C LEU A 2 8.94 20.30 2.93
N LEU A 3 9.54 19.19 2.48
CA LEU A 3 9.71 17.96 3.27
C LEU A 3 10.47 18.17 4.58
N SER A 4 11.51 19.00 4.53
CA SER A 4 12.34 19.32 5.68
C SER A 4 11.56 20.15 6.70
N ILE A 5 10.67 21.03 6.25
CA ILE A 5 9.80 21.85 7.11
C ILE A 5 8.68 21.02 7.73
N VAL A 6 8.01 20.13 6.98
CA VAL A 6 6.95 19.24 7.50
C VAL A 6 7.51 18.26 8.54
N ALA A 7 8.69 17.69 8.27
CA ALA A 7 9.40 16.84 9.23
C ALA A 7 9.88 17.60 10.48
N TRP A 8 10.22 18.90 10.35
CA TRP A 8 10.69 19.71 11.50
C TRP A 8 9.58 20.34 12.34
N THR A 9 8.37 20.53 11.79
CA THR A 9 7.30 21.29 12.49
C THR A 9 6.03 20.48 12.77
N GLY A 10 5.81 19.33 12.12
CA GLY A 10 4.49 18.71 12.05
C GLY A 10 4.23 17.70 13.16
N SER A 11 3.37 18.05 14.12
CA SER A 11 2.71 17.04 14.97
C SER A 11 2.06 15.96 14.11
N TYR A 12 1.96 14.74 14.63
CA TYR A 12 1.34 13.58 13.97
C TYR A 12 0.01 13.94 13.25
N LEU A 13 -0.78 14.84 13.84
CA LEU A 13 -2.05 15.34 13.31
C LEU A 13 -1.92 16.10 11.98
N SER A 14 -0.83 16.84 11.76
CA SER A 14 -0.60 17.58 10.52
C SER A 14 -0.26 16.65 9.37
N VAL A 15 0.55 15.61 9.62
CA VAL A 15 0.89 14.58 8.63
C VAL A 15 -0.36 13.76 8.27
N GLU A 16 -1.16 13.38 9.26
CA GLU A 16 -2.41 12.64 9.05
C GLU A 16 -3.42 13.43 8.21
N ARG A 17 -3.59 14.74 8.48
CA ARG A 17 -4.49 15.60 7.68
C ARG A 17 -4.04 15.75 6.23
N ILE A 18 -2.74 15.93 6.00
CA ILE A 18 -2.19 16.01 4.65
C ILE A 18 -2.39 14.69 3.91
N ALA A 19 -2.14 13.56 4.57
CA ALA A 19 -2.35 12.24 3.99
C ALA A 19 -3.83 11.99 3.66
N ILE A 20 -4.77 12.37 4.52
CA ILE A 20 -6.22 12.27 4.26
C ILE A 20 -6.62 13.17 3.10
N LEU A 21 -6.11 14.40 3.04
CA LEU A 21 -6.40 15.31 1.93
C LEU A 21 -5.91 14.74 0.60
N ILE A 22 -4.67 14.23 0.57
CA ILE A 22 -4.10 13.60 -0.63
C ILE A 22 -4.87 12.34 -1.00
N GLY A 23 -5.16 11.46 -0.03
CA GLY A 23 -5.96 10.25 -0.25
C GLY A 23 -7.38 10.53 -0.71
N SER A 24 -7.98 11.67 -0.32
CA SER A 24 -9.32 12.05 -0.78
C SER A 24 -9.37 12.30 -2.30
N PHE A 25 -8.25 12.65 -2.94
CA PHE A 25 -8.19 12.77 -4.40
C PHE A 25 -8.37 11.41 -5.09
N GLU A 26 -8.07 10.29 -4.43
CA GLU A 26 -8.30 8.96 -5.00
C GLU A 26 -9.80 8.66 -5.17
N LEU A 27 -10.69 9.35 -4.45
CA LEU A 27 -12.14 9.23 -4.64
C LEU A 27 -12.59 9.67 -6.03
N VAL A 28 -11.78 10.46 -6.75
CA VAL A 28 -12.03 10.80 -8.15
C VAL A 28 -12.09 9.53 -9.02
N PHE A 29 -11.32 8.48 -8.69
CA PHE A 29 -11.37 7.22 -9.44
C PHE A 29 -12.72 6.49 -9.31
N LEU A 30 -13.47 6.69 -8.21
CA LEU A 30 -14.83 6.18 -8.10
C LEU A 30 -15.75 6.84 -9.14
N LEU A 31 -15.60 8.15 -9.34
CA LEU A 31 -16.35 8.90 -10.37
C LEU A 31 -15.94 8.45 -11.78
N VAL A 32 -14.65 8.20 -12.01
CA VAL A 32 -14.16 7.69 -13.29
C VAL A 32 -14.75 6.31 -13.59
N ALA A 33 -14.70 5.39 -12.63
CA ALA A 33 -15.26 4.06 -12.79
C ALA A 33 -16.76 4.11 -13.07
N TRP A 34 -17.49 4.99 -12.40
CA TRP A 34 -18.92 5.19 -12.65
C TRP A 34 -19.18 5.74 -14.06
N ARG A 35 -18.39 6.72 -14.50
CA ARG A 35 -18.51 7.33 -15.84
C ARG A 35 -18.03 6.41 -16.97
N ALA A 36 -17.15 5.45 -16.67
CA ALA A 36 -16.68 4.46 -17.63
C ALA A 36 -17.77 3.46 -18.06
N HIS A 37 -18.95 3.49 -17.42
CA HIS A 37 -20.09 2.61 -17.72
C HIS A 37 -19.68 1.14 -17.91
N PRO A 38 -19.01 0.52 -16.92
CA PRO A 38 -18.55 -0.85 -17.04
C PRO A 38 -19.74 -1.78 -17.27
N SER A 39 -19.65 -2.63 -18.30
CA SER A 39 -20.72 -3.56 -18.60
C SER A 39 -20.85 -4.60 -17.47
N PRO A 40 -22.02 -4.74 -16.82
CA PRO A 40 -22.20 -5.68 -15.72
C PRO A 40 -21.96 -7.13 -16.14
N THR A 41 -22.26 -7.45 -17.40
CA THR A 41 -22.00 -8.76 -18.01
C THR A 41 -20.51 -9.06 -18.12
N ALA A 42 -19.68 -8.10 -18.52
CA ALA A 42 -18.22 -8.31 -18.57
C ALA A 42 -17.60 -8.44 -17.17
N MET A 43 -18.13 -7.71 -16.19
CA MET A 43 -17.70 -7.87 -14.79
C MET A 43 -18.00 -9.29 -14.28
N LEU A 44 -19.21 -9.80 -14.56
CA LEU A 44 -19.60 -11.15 -14.17
C LEU A 44 -18.78 -12.23 -14.92
N SER A 45 -18.52 -12.04 -16.22
CA SER A 45 -17.66 -12.96 -16.96
C SER A 45 -16.23 -12.94 -16.43
N GLY A 46 -15.69 -11.77 -16.04
CA GLY A 46 -14.36 -11.65 -15.44
C GLY A 46 -14.21 -12.40 -14.11
N LEU A 47 -15.29 -12.54 -13.34
CA LEU A 47 -15.30 -13.34 -12.10
C LEU A 47 -15.31 -14.86 -12.36
N THR A 48 -15.78 -15.29 -13.53
CA THR A 48 -15.93 -16.72 -13.86
C THR A 48 -14.80 -17.25 -14.75
N GLN A 49 -14.25 -16.42 -15.63
CA GLN A 49 -13.23 -16.78 -16.61
C GLN A 49 -11.85 -16.27 -16.18
N ILE A 50 -11.41 -16.67 -14.99
CA ILE A 50 -10.11 -16.25 -14.46
C ILE A 50 -9.00 -17.06 -15.15
N PRO A 51 -8.01 -16.42 -15.80
CA PRO A 51 -6.95 -17.11 -16.54
C PRO A 51 -5.86 -17.64 -15.60
N TRP A 52 -6.20 -18.62 -14.74
CA TRP A 52 -5.30 -19.09 -13.68
C TRP A 52 -3.96 -19.68 -14.17
N ARG A 53 -3.90 -20.05 -15.45
CA ARG A 53 -2.75 -20.70 -16.09
C ARG A 53 -1.78 -19.72 -16.73
N GLN A 54 -2.08 -18.41 -16.73
CA GLN A 54 -1.19 -17.38 -17.29
C GLN A 54 -0.25 -16.85 -16.19
N PRO A 55 1.07 -17.05 -16.30
CA PRO A 55 2.02 -16.61 -15.28
C PRO A 55 1.98 -15.10 -15.02
N GLY A 56 1.81 -14.29 -16.09
CA GLY A 56 1.68 -12.83 -15.96
C GLY A 56 0.43 -12.39 -15.19
N TYR A 57 -0.67 -13.13 -15.30
CA TYR A 57 -1.87 -12.86 -14.50
C TYR A 57 -1.63 -13.23 -13.02
N MET A 58 -1.03 -14.40 -12.76
CA MET A 58 -0.67 -14.80 -11.38
C MET A 58 0.31 -13.82 -10.72
N TYR A 59 1.27 -13.30 -11.49
CA TYR A 59 2.19 -12.27 -11.04
C TYR A 59 1.46 -11.01 -10.58
N LEU A 60 0.49 -10.53 -11.36
CA LEU A 60 -0.32 -9.37 -10.99
C LEU A 60 -1.29 -9.67 -9.83
N VAL A 61 -1.81 -10.89 -9.72
CA VAL A 61 -2.61 -11.32 -8.56
C VAL A 61 -1.77 -11.31 -7.28
N ALA A 62 -0.55 -11.86 -7.34
CA ALA A 62 0.39 -11.83 -6.22
C ALA A 62 0.73 -10.38 -5.84
N ALA A 63 1.04 -9.54 -6.82
CA ALA A 63 1.32 -8.14 -6.59
C ALA A 63 0.11 -7.41 -5.97
N ASN A 64 -1.11 -7.69 -6.41
CA ASN A 64 -2.31 -7.10 -5.84
C ASN A 64 -2.51 -7.53 -4.37
N ILE A 65 -2.32 -8.81 -4.06
CA ILE A 65 -2.39 -9.31 -2.68
C ILE A 65 -1.34 -8.65 -1.78
N GLY A 66 -0.09 -8.57 -2.26
CA GLY A 66 1.01 -7.95 -1.53
C GLY A 66 0.86 -6.44 -1.37
N ALA A 67 0.23 -5.76 -2.33
CA ALA A 67 -0.09 -4.34 -2.24
C ALA A 67 -1.16 -4.05 -1.17
N VAL A 68 -2.07 -4.99 -0.92
CA VAL A 68 -3.09 -4.86 0.14
C VAL A 68 -2.49 -5.10 1.52
N ILE A 69 -1.68 -6.15 1.66
CA ILE A 69 -1.10 -6.55 2.94
C ILE A 69 0.43 -6.45 2.86
N MET A 70 0.94 -5.26 3.15
CA MET A 70 2.37 -5.04 3.17
C MET A 70 2.95 -5.44 4.55
N PRO A 71 4.02 -6.25 4.62
CA PRO A 71 4.66 -6.64 5.88
C PRO A 71 4.94 -5.48 6.83
N TRP A 72 5.49 -4.38 6.30
CA TRP A 72 5.84 -3.19 7.08
C TRP A 72 4.60 -2.49 7.67
N MET A 73 3.42 -2.64 7.06
CA MET A 73 2.18 -2.03 7.55
C MET A 73 1.77 -2.60 8.91
N VAL A 74 2.04 -3.89 9.18
CA VAL A 74 1.71 -4.51 10.47
C VAL A 74 2.53 -3.87 11.59
N PHE A 75 3.82 -3.67 11.37
CA PHE A 75 4.71 -3.01 12.33
C PHE A 75 4.37 -1.51 12.47
N TYR A 76 4.15 -0.82 11.36
CA TYR A 76 3.72 0.59 11.36
C TYR A 76 2.44 0.79 12.17
N HIS A 77 1.45 -0.09 11.97
CA HIS A 77 0.16 0.01 12.66
C HIS A 77 0.33 -0.17 14.18
N GLN A 78 1.21 -1.07 14.63
CA GLN A 78 1.51 -1.24 16.05
C GLN A 78 2.14 0.01 16.65
N SER A 79 3.16 0.58 16.00
CA SER A 79 3.83 1.80 16.46
C SER A 79 2.89 3.00 16.46
N ALA A 80 2.06 3.15 15.42
CA ALA A 80 1.06 4.21 15.34
C ALA A 80 0.01 4.13 16.46
N VAL A 81 -0.40 2.93 16.87
CA VAL A 81 -1.32 2.74 18.01
C VAL A 81 -0.68 3.21 19.32
N VAL A 82 0.61 2.92 19.51
CA VAL A 82 1.37 3.36 20.69
C VAL A 82 1.55 4.88 20.70
N ASP A 83 1.95 5.46 19.56
CA ASP A 83 2.17 6.91 19.45
C ASP A 83 0.88 7.73 19.58
N LYS A 84 -0.25 7.21 19.10
CA LYS A 84 -1.58 7.82 19.33
C LYS A 84 -2.05 7.73 20.78
N GLY A 85 -1.36 6.95 21.63
CA GLY A 85 -1.74 6.75 23.03
C GLY A 85 -3.08 6.04 23.21
N LEU A 86 -3.49 5.22 22.23
CA LEU A 86 -4.77 4.50 22.26
C LEU A 86 -4.79 3.50 23.41
N GLN A 87 -5.90 3.49 24.15
CA GLN A 87 -6.09 2.58 25.27
C GLN A 87 -7.01 1.41 24.89
N ALA A 88 -7.09 0.41 25.76
CA ALA A 88 -7.94 -0.76 25.51
C ALA A 88 -9.44 -0.40 25.33
N LYS A 89 -9.90 0.72 25.90
CA LYS A 89 -11.26 1.25 25.70
C LYS A 89 -11.53 1.70 24.26
N ASP A 90 -10.49 2.09 23.53
CA ASP A 90 -10.57 2.62 22.16
C ASP A 90 -10.52 1.51 21.11
N LEU A 91 -10.28 0.25 21.51
CA LEU A 91 -10.17 -0.90 20.60
C LEU A 91 -11.37 -1.06 19.68
N ARG A 92 -12.59 -0.82 20.18
CA ARG A 92 -13.80 -0.97 19.36
C ARG A 92 -13.89 0.11 18.28
N THR A 93 -13.50 1.33 18.60
CA THR A 93 -13.46 2.46 17.66
C THR A 93 -12.36 2.24 16.64
N SER A 94 -11.14 1.91 17.09
CA SER A 94 -9.99 1.62 16.21
C SER A 94 -10.27 0.47 15.23
N ARG A 95 -10.98 -0.59 15.65
CA ARG A 95 -11.41 -1.68 14.75
C ARG A 95 -12.39 -1.20 13.68
N ARG A 96 -13.34 -0.32 14.04
CA ARG A 96 -14.30 0.25 13.09
C ARG A 96 -13.61 1.17 12.10
N ASP A 97 -12.70 2.01 12.57
CA ASP A 97 -11.93 2.92 11.72
C ASP A 97 -11.08 2.13 10.71
N THR A 98 -10.42 1.06 11.17
CA THR A 98 -9.67 0.15 10.28
C THR A 98 -10.58 -0.53 9.27
N ALA A 99 -11.76 -1.01 9.68
CA ALA A 99 -12.70 -1.67 8.78
C ALA A 99 -13.27 -0.72 7.72
N ILE A 100 -13.64 0.50 8.12
CA ILE A 100 -14.13 1.54 7.20
C ILE A 100 -13.02 1.92 6.22
N GLY A 101 -11.80 2.15 6.72
CA GLY A 101 -10.64 2.42 5.88
C GLY A 101 -10.39 1.31 4.85
N ALA A 102 -10.42 0.05 5.27
CA ALA A 102 -10.25 -1.11 4.39
C ALA A 102 -11.34 -1.21 3.32
N ILE A 103 -12.61 -0.92 3.65
CA ILE A 103 -13.71 -0.91 2.67
C ILE A 103 -13.52 0.20 1.64
N ILE A 104 -13.13 1.40 2.09
CA ILE A 104 -12.91 2.54 1.20
C ILE A 104 -11.75 2.25 0.25
N THR A 105 -10.61 1.77 0.75
CA THR A 105 -9.44 1.47 -0.09
C THR A 105 -9.73 0.34 -1.08
N GLN A 106 -10.46 -0.69 -0.68
CA GLN A 106 -10.87 -1.76 -1.60
C GLN A 106 -11.85 -1.27 -2.67
N SER A 107 -12.77 -0.38 -2.31
CA SER A 107 -13.69 0.23 -3.27
C SER A 107 -12.93 1.05 -4.33
N ILE A 108 -11.92 1.80 -3.90
CA ILE A 108 -11.04 2.56 -4.79
C ILE A 108 -10.25 1.61 -5.71
N MET A 109 -9.66 0.54 -5.19
CA MET A 109 -8.92 -0.42 -6.02
C MET A 109 -9.81 -1.11 -7.05
N ILE A 110 -11.02 -1.53 -6.68
CA ILE A 110 -12.00 -2.11 -7.61
C ILE A 110 -12.37 -1.08 -8.68
N ALA A 111 -12.58 0.17 -8.30
CA ALA A 111 -12.91 1.24 -9.22
C ALA A 111 -11.77 1.50 -10.22
N ILE A 112 -10.51 1.57 -9.76
CA ILE A 112 -9.35 1.73 -10.64
C ILE A 112 -9.25 0.55 -11.60
N LEU A 113 -9.32 -0.69 -11.10
CA LEU A 113 -9.24 -1.90 -11.93
C LEU A 113 -10.35 -1.92 -13.00
N THR A 114 -11.58 -1.62 -12.59
CA THR A 114 -12.76 -1.61 -13.48
C THR A 114 -12.67 -0.47 -14.49
N ALA A 115 -12.27 0.73 -14.06
CA ALA A 115 -12.06 1.87 -14.93
C ALA A 115 -10.98 1.54 -15.97
N THR A 116 -9.83 1.04 -15.54
CA THR A 116 -8.73 0.64 -16.44
C THR A 116 -9.16 -0.44 -17.43
N ALA A 117 -9.92 -1.45 -16.98
CA ALA A 117 -10.43 -2.50 -17.87
C ALA A 117 -11.44 -1.95 -18.89
N ALA A 118 -12.37 -1.09 -18.47
CA ALA A 118 -13.40 -0.50 -19.34
C ALA A 118 -12.85 0.59 -20.28
N THR A 119 -11.68 1.14 -19.98
CA THR A 119 -11.03 2.21 -20.76
C THR A 119 -9.88 1.65 -21.58
N ILE A 120 -8.69 1.53 -21.00
CA ILE A 120 -7.47 1.06 -21.65
C ILE A 120 -7.69 -0.34 -22.22
N GLY A 121 -8.31 -1.24 -21.45
CA GLY A 121 -8.57 -2.62 -21.89
C GLY A 121 -9.48 -2.76 -23.11
N VAL A 122 -10.34 -1.78 -23.38
CA VAL A 122 -11.27 -1.79 -24.53
C VAL A 122 -10.72 -0.96 -25.70
N TYR A 123 -10.23 0.25 -25.43
CA TYR A 123 -9.86 1.21 -26.48
C TYR A 123 -8.40 1.06 -26.94
N HIS A 124 -7.50 0.57 -26.08
CA HIS A 124 -6.08 0.39 -26.40
C HIS A 124 -5.55 -0.97 -25.87
N PRO A 125 -6.14 -2.10 -26.31
CA PRO A 125 -5.74 -3.42 -25.83
C PRO A 125 -4.27 -3.70 -26.15
N GLY A 126 -3.47 -3.99 -25.11
CA GLY A 126 -2.05 -4.33 -25.25
C GLY A 126 -1.09 -3.13 -25.21
N GLU A 127 -1.58 -1.92 -24.94
CA GLU A 127 -0.72 -0.76 -24.72
C GLU A 127 0.22 -0.99 -23.52
N SER A 128 1.50 -0.68 -23.67
CA SER A 128 2.47 -0.91 -22.61
C SER A 128 2.28 0.10 -21.48
N LEU A 129 2.04 -0.39 -20.25
CA LEU A 129 1.91 0.42 -19.02
C LEU A 129 3.21 0.35 -18.19
N ASN A 130 4.34 0.42 -18.87
CA ASN A 130 5.67 0.21 -18.29
C ASN A 130 6.22 1.47 -17.58
N THR A 131 5.57 2.61 -17.76
CA THR A 131 5.99 3.88 -17.15
C THR A 131 4.80 4.61 -16.55
N VAL A 132 5.07 5.41 -15.52
CA VAL A 132 4.08 6.31 -14.90
C VAL A 132 3.48 7.26 -15.94
N GLN A 133 4.30 7.74 -16.87
CA GLN A 133 3.86 8.61 -17.96
C GLN A 133 2.83 7.91 -18.85
N GLN A 134 3.08 6.66 -19.25
CA GLN A 134 2.11 5.88 -20.04
C GLN A 134 0.80 5.66 -19.29
N ILE A 135 0.85 5.38 -17.98
CA ILE A 135 -0.34 5.26 -17.15
C ILE A 135 -1.11 6.59 -17.08
N ALA A 136 -0.38 7.71 -16.93
CA ALA A 136 -0.96 9.04 -16.91
C ALA A 136 -1.67 9.37 -18.23
N ASP A 137 -0.98 9.16 -19.36
CA ASP A 137 -1.46 9.46 -20.69
C ASP A 137 -2.66 8.60 -21.07
N ALA A 138 -2.72 7.36 -20.58
CA ALA A 138 -3.83 6.45 -20.81
C ALA A 138 -5.07 6.79 -19.96
N LEU A 139 -4.90 7.32 -18.73
CA LEU A 139 -6.01 7.68 -17.84
C LEU A 139 -6.53 9.12 -18.02
N THR A 140 -5.65 10.04 -18.42
CA THR A 140 -5.94 11.48 -18.55
C THR A 140 -7.12 11.81 -19.50
N PRO A 141 -7.26 11.19 -20.68
CA PRO A 141 -8.36 11.47 -21.61
C PRO A 141 -9.75 11.23 -21.00
N PHE A 142 -9.87 10.25 -20.09
CA PHE A 142 -11.13 9.85 -19.46
C PHE A 142 -11.54 10.73 -18.28
N LEU A 143 -10.56 11.39 -17.65
CA LEU A 143 -10.75 12.41 -16.62
C LEU A 143 -11.02 13.82 -17.22
N GLY A 144 -10.89 13.96 -18.54
CA GLY A 144 -10.89 15.23 -19.27
C GLY A 144 -9.49 15.81 -19.35
N LYS A 145 -8.99 16.10 -20.57
CA LYS A 145 -7.58 16.45 -20.83
C LYS A 145 -6.96 17.45 -19.83
N THR A 146 -7.64 18.55 -19.54
CA THR A 146 -7.09 19.60 -18.67
C THR A 146 -7.18 19.23 -17.19
N VAL A 147 -8.35 18.79 -16.73
CA VAL A 147 -8.59 18.48 -15.30
C VAL A 147 -7.88 17.19 -14.89
N GLY A 148 -7.90 16.16 -15.74
CA GLY A 148 -7.20 14.90 -15.54
C GLY A 148 -5.69 15.06 -15.43
N THR A 149 -5.07 15.85 -16.31
CA THR A 149 -3.61 16.09 -16.25
C THR A 149 -3.23 16.77 -14.93
N ILE A 150 -3.98 17.79 -14.52
CA ILE A 150 -3.70 18.54 -13.29
C ILE A 150 -3.91 17.66 -12.06
N LEU A 151 -5.02 16.93 -11.99
CA LEU A 151 -5.32 16.05 -10.86
C LEU A 151 -4.32 14.89 -10.76
N PHE A 152 -3.95 14.28 -11.89
CA PHE A 152 -2.96 13.21 -11.90
C PHE A 152 -1.58 13.72 -11.49
N ALA A 153 -1.14 14.88 -12.01
CA ALA A 153 0.12 15.47 -11.63
C ALA A 153 0.16 15.84 -10.14
N LEU A 154 -0.89 16.49 -9.62
CA LEU A 154 -1.00 16.83 -8.20
C LEU A 154 -1.07 15.59 -7.32
N GLY A 155 -1.84 14.57 -7.73
CA GLY A 155 -1.95 13.29 -7.03
C GLY A 155 -0.61 12.55 -6.98
N MET A 156 0.11 12.46 -8.09
CA MET A 156 1.43 11.84 -8.16
C MET A 156 2.47 12.57 -7.31
N VAL A 157 2.49 13.91 -7.36
CA VAL A 157 3.39 14.71 -6.51
C VAL A 157 3.03 14.54 -5.03
N GLY A 158 1.74 14.57 -4.68
CA GLY A 158 1.28 14.35 -3.31
C GLY A 158 1.62 12.94 -2.80
N ALA A 159 1.29 11.91 -3.57
CA ALA A 159 1.54 10.52 -3.22
C ALA A 159 3.04 10.22 -3.09
N SER A 160 3.87 10.72 -4.02
CA SER A 160 5.33 10.56 -3.93
C SER A 160 5.93 11.28 -2.71
N LEU A 161 5.41 12.46 -2.37
CA LEU A 161 5.82 13.19 -1.17
C LEU A 161 5.47 12.42 0.11
N VAL A 162 4.24 11.92 0.21
CA VAL A 162 3.78 11.12 1.35
C VAL A 162 4.56 9.82 1.44
N ALA A 163 4.77 9.12 0.33
CA ALA A 163 5.58 7.91 0.27
C ALA A 163 7.01 8.17 0.75
N ALA A 164 7.63 9.27 0.31
CA ALA A 164 8.96 9.65 0.79
C ALA A 164 8.98 9.87 2.32
N ILE A 165 7.97 10.54 2.88
CA ILE A 165 7.84 10.75 4.33
C ILE A 165 7.68 9.42 5.07
N VAL A 166 6.75 8.57 4.62
CA VAL A 166 6.46 7.28 5.26
C VAL A 166 7.66 6.34 5.19
N VAL A 167 8.36 6.26 4.05
CA VAL A 167 9.59 5.46 3.92
C VAL A 167 10.69 5.99 4.83
N SER A 168 10.82 7.32 4.95
CA SER A 168 11.79 7.93 5.87
C SER A 168 11.49 7.56 7.33
N LEU A 169 10.22 7.67 7.74
CA LEU A 169 9.74 7.34 9.07
C LEU A 169 9.91 5.84 9.38
N ALA A 170 9.49 4.98 8.45
CA ALA A 170 9.61 3.53 8.59
C ALA A 170 11.08 3.10 8.67
N THR A 171 11.96 3.73 7.90
CA THR A 171 13.41 3.49 7.98
C THR A 171 13.97 3.97 9.33
N ALA A 172 13.54 5.13 9.81
CA ALA A 172 13.92 5.65 11.13
C ALA A 172 13.55 4.67 12.26
N TRP A 173 12.31 4.17 12.22
CA TRP A 173 11.79 3.25 13.21
C TRP A 173 12.43 1.86 13.12
N GLY A 174 12.48 1.27 11.93
CA GLY A 174 13.08 -0.05 11.74
C GLY A 174 14.56 -0.09 12.14
N LEU A 175 15.33 0.94 11.80
CA LEU A 175 16.72 1.04 12.25
C LEU A 175 16.82 1.35 13.74
N GLY A 176 15.93 2.16 14.30
CA GLY A 176 15.89 2.46 15.74
C GLY A 176 15.60 1.21 16.59
N GLU A 177 14.67 0.36 16.15
CA GLU A 177 14.35 -0.90 16.81
C GLU A 177 15.51 -1.90 16.75
N VAL A 178 16.19 -2.01 15.61
CA VAL A 178 17.32 -2.94 15.44
C VAL A 178 18.59 -2.46 16.16
N SER A 179 18.84 -1.14 16.19
CA SER A 179 20.04 -0.56 16.82
C SER A 179 19.88 -0.29 18.33
N GLY A 180 18.67 -0.44 18.88
CA GLY A 180 18.38 -0.18 20.30
C GLY A 180 18.51 1.29 20.72
N TYR A 181 18.72 2.21 19.78
CA TYR A 181 18.95 3.62 20.05
C TYR A 181 17.63 4.41 20.08
N GLN A 182 17.39 5.14 21.17
CA GLN A 182 16.10 5.79 21.41
C GLN A 182 15.85 7.02 20.52
N ARG A 183 14.68 6.96 19.87
CA ARG A 183 13.69 8.03 19.62
C ARG A 183 14.04 9.27 18.75
N SER A 184 13.25 9.31 17.67
CA SER A 184 12.48 10.46 17.15
C SER A 184 13.17 11.46 16.22
N LEU A 185 12.43 11.80 15.16
CA LEU A 185 12.64 12.95 14.27
C LEU A 185 12.69 14.31 14.99
N GLU A 186 12.38 14.35 16.29
CA GLU A 186 12.39 15.57 17.11
C GLU A 186 13.78 15.99 17.61
N HIS A 187 14.81 15.14 17.48
CA HIS A 187 16.15 15.51 17.91
C HIS A 187 16.95 16.11 16.75
N GLN A 188 17.47 17.32 17.00
CA GLN A 188 18.29 18.12 16.10
C GLN A 188 19.29 17.28 15.26
N PRO A 189 19.54 17.67 13.99
CA PRO A 189 20.38 16.92 13.03
C PRO A 189 21.80 16.58 13.53
N HIS A 190 22.27 17.23 14.59
CA HIS A 190 23.56 16.95 15.22
C HIS A 190 23.59 15.72 16.15
N LYS A 191 22.44 15.14 16.55
CA LYS A 191 22.37 14.03 17.52
C LYS A 191 22.16 12.64 16.91
N ALA A 192 21.89 12.54 15.61
CA ALA A 192 21.67 11.25 14.93
C ALA A 192 22.31 11.19 13.51
N PRO A 193 23.64 11.38 13.38
CA PRO A 193 24.32 11.43 12.08
C PRO A 193 24.13 10.15 11.24
N TRP A 194 23.99 8.99 11.88
CA TRP A 194 23.75 7.71 11.20
C TRP A 194 22.42 7.67 10.43
N PHE A 195 21.34 8.23 10.98
CA PHE A 195 20.03 8.28 10.32
C PHE A 195 20.10 9.05 8.99
N TYR A 196 20.75 10.22 9.02
CA TYR A 196 20.93 11.05 7.83
C TYR A 196 21.82 10.39 6.77
N ILE A 197 22.83 9.62 7.20
CA ILE A 197 23.67 8.83 6.27
C ILE A 197 22.82 7.76 5.58
N VAL A 198 22.09 6.94 6.32
CA VAL A 198 21.27 5.87 5.72
C VAL A 198 20.18 6.44 4.81
N TYR A 199 19.52 7.52 5.24
CA TYR A 199 18.54 8.23 4.42
C TYR A 199 19.14 8.77 3.12
N THR A 200 20.30 9.43 3.20
CA THR A 200 20.99 9.98 2.01
C THR A 200 21.46 8.89 1.07
N VAL A 201 21.96 7.77 1.60
CA VAL A 201 22.35 6.59 0.81
C VAL A 201 21.12 5.98 0.13
N MET A 202 20.00 5.82 0.82
CA MET A 202 18.75 5.33 0.23
C MET A 202 18.24 6.23 -0.88
N LEU A 203 18.25 7.56 -0.67
CA LEU A 203 17.90 8.52 -1.72
C LEU A 203 18.85 8.43 -2.92
N GLY A 204 20.15 8.29 -2.66
CA GLY A 204 21.17 8.11 -3.70
C GLY A 204 20.93 6.85 -4.53
N ILE A 205 20.64 5.72 -3.87
CA ILE A 205 20.29 4.46 -4.54
C ILE A 205 19.00 4.62 -5.35
N GLY A 206 17.97 5.25 -4.78
CA GLY A 206 16.72 5.54 -5.47
C GLY A 206 16.94 6.40 -6.72
N GLY A 207 17.74 7.46 -6.61
CA GLY A 207 18.12 8.31 -7.74
C GLY A 207 18.91 7.55 -8.82
N LEU A 208 19.87 6.71 -8.42
CA LEU A 208 20.61 5.83 -9.33
C LEU A 208 19.68 4.86 -10.07
N MET A 209 18.69 4.28 -9.38
CA MET A 209 17.69 3.41 -9.99
C MET A 209 16.79 4.13 -10.99
N VAL A 210 16.51 5.42 -10.79
CA VAL A 210 15.76 6.23 -11.76
C VAL A 210 16.60 6.49 -13.02
N VAL A 211 17.89 6.79 -12.86
CA VAL A 211 18.79 7.10 -13.99
C VAL A 211 19.21 5.84 -14.77
N SER A 212 19.20 4.66 -14.13
CA SER A 212 19.61 3.41 -14.77
C SER A 212 18.68 2.91 -15.89
N GLY A 213 17.52 3.55 -16.08
CA GLY A 213 16.55 3.16 -17.12
C GLY A 213 15.80 1.87 -16.81
N ILE A 214 15.90 1.36 -15.58
CA ILE A 214 15.12 0.21 -15.12
C ILE A 214 13.63 0.56 -15.16
N ASN A 215 12.81 -0.39 -15.58
CA ASN A 215 11.36 -0.25 -15.52
C ASN A 215 10.90 -0.22 -14.05
N LEU A 216 10.70 0.99 -13.52
CA LEU A 216 10.27 1.23 -12.15
C LEU A 216 8.89 0.65 -11.84
N VAL A 217 8.01 0.55 -12.84
CA VAL A 217 6.70 -0.09 -12.67
C VAL A 217 6.88 -1.58 -12.40
N ASN A 218 7.66 -2.28 -13.23
CA ASN A 218 7.96 -3.70 -13.02
C ASN A 218 8.68 -3.96 -11.70
N LEU A 219 9.62 -3.08 -11.33
CA LEU A 219 10.30 -3.16 -10.03
C LEU A 219 9.29 -2.99 -8.87
N SER A 220 8.39 -2.02 -8.96
CA SER A 220 7.33 -1.81 -7.96
C SER A 220 6.43 -3.04 -7.85
N VAL A 221 5.97 -3.60 -8.97
CA VAL A 221 5.17 -4.83 -9.00
C VAL A 221 5.94 -6.00 -8.38
N ALA A 222 7.23 -6.15 -8.68
CA ALA A 222 8.09 -7.19 -8.10
C ALA A 222 8.20 -7.09 -6.58
N VAL A 223 8.34 -5.87 -6.05
CA VAL A 223 8.35 -5.62 -4.60
C VAL A 223 7.02 -6.04 -3.97
N GLN A 224 5.89 -5.83 -4.64
CA GLN A 224 4.60 -6.30 -4.14
C GLN A 224 4.46 -7.82 -4.19
N VAL A 225 4.97 -8.49 -5.22
CA VAL A 225 5.01 -9.96 -5.24
C VAL A 225 5.86 -10.51 -4.09
N MET A 226 6.99 -9.86 -3.79
CA MET A 226 7.81 -10.19 -2.62
C MET A 226 7.01 -10.00 -1.31
N ASN A 227 6.25 -8.91 -1.18
CA ASN A 227 5.37 -8.70 -0.02
C ASN A 227 4.36 -9.84 0.14
N ALA A 228 3.74 -10.32 -0.95
CA ALA A 228 2.82 -11.45 -0.93
C ALA A 228 3.50 -12.75 -0.48
N ALA A 229 4.74 -12.99 -0.92
CA ALA A 229 5.52 -14.16 -0.52
C ALA A 229 5.88 -14.16 0.99
N LEU A 230 5.96 -12.98 1.61
CA LEU A 230 6.26 -12.82 3.04
C LEU A 230 5.01 -12.94 3.94
N LEU A 231 3.80 -13.00 3.38
CA LEU A 231 2.56 -13.10 4.15
C LEU A 231 2.47 -14.28 5.11
N PRO A 232 2.89 -15.52 4.74
CA PRO A 232 2.85 -16.64 5.67
C PRO A 232 3.65 -16.38 6.95
N ILE A 233 4.77 -15.67 6.83
CA ILE A 233 5.65 -15.32 7.94
C ILE A 233 4.97 -14.25 8.80
N VAL A 234 4.60 -13.12 8.19
CA VAL A 234 4.06 -11.97 8.92
C VAL A 234 2.71 -12.28 9.56
N LEU A 235 1.75 -12.79 8.79
CA LEU A 235 0.42 -13.11 9.29
C LEU A 235 0.44 -14.33 10.21
N GLY A 236 1.32 -15.31 9.94
CA GLY A 236 1.52 -16.46 10.80
C GLY A 236 1.98 -16.06 12.19
N PHE A 237 3.01 -15.23 12.30
CA PHE A 237 3.47 -14.71 13.59
C PHE A 237 2.42 -13.82 14.26
N LEU A 238 1.74 -12.96 13.50
CA LEU A 238 0.66 -12.13 14.05
C LEU A 238 -0.48 -12.98 14.63
N TYR A 239 -0.87 -14.05 13.95
CA TYR A 239 -1.89 -14.98 14.42
C TYR A 239 -1.46 -15.72 15.69
N ILE A 240 -0.22 -16.22 15.74
CA ILE A 240 0.34 -16.89 16.92
C ILE A 240 0.40 -15.93 18.11
N LEU A 241 0.83 -14.69 17.89
CA LEU A 241 0.86 -13.63 18.89
C LEU A 241 -0.56 -13.39 19.46
N ALA A 242 -1.55 -13.30 18.59
CA ALA A 242 -2.94 -13.06 18.95
C ALA A 242 -3.58 -14.24 19.73
N LEU A 243 -3.03 -15.45 19.60
CA LEU A 243 -3.46 -16.63 20.35
C LEU A 243 -2.76 -16.77 21.71
N LYS A 244 -1.44 -16.55 21.76
CA LYS A 244 -0.61 -16.98 22.91
C LYS A 244 -0.09 -15.83 23.78
N ALA A 245 0.12 -14.64 23.22
CA ALA A 245 0.85 -13.58 23.92
C ALA A 245 -0.05 -12.47 24.50
N LEU A 246 -1.30 -12.37 24.03
CA LEU A 246 -2.23 -11.35 24.52
C LEU A 246 -2.82 -11.72 25.91
N PRO A 247 -3.24 -10.74 26.71
CA PRO A 247 -4.00 -11.00 27.92
C PRO A 247 -5.31 -11.75 27.60
N LYS A 248 -5.74 -12.66 28.47
CA LYS A 248 -6.96 -13.49 28.30
C LYS A 248 -8.20 -12.76 27.75
N PRO A 249 -8.56 -11.52 28.19
CA PRO A 249 -9.73 -10.82 27.63
C PRO A 249 -9.57 -10.37 26.16
N TYR A 250 -8.34 -10.32 25.62
CA TYR A 250 -8.03 -9.86 24.26
C TYR A 250 -7.50 -10.96 23.34
N CYS A 251 -7.17 -12.13 23.87
CA CYS A 251 -6.78 -13.30 23.08
C CYS A 251 -7.91 -13.77 22.15
N LEU A 252 -7.53 -14.28 20.99
CA LEU A 252 -8.45 -14.95 20.07
C LEU A 252 -8.93 -16.27 20.69
N HIS A 253 -10.24 -16.44 20.80
CA HIS A 253 -10.84 -17.66 21.35
C HIS A 253 -12.05 -18.14 20.55
N GLY A 254 -12.34 -19.44 20.65
CA GLY A 254 -13.55 -20.08 20.10
C GLY A 254 -13.63 -20.03 18.57
N VAL A 255 -14.84 -19.87 18.05
CA VAL A 255 -15.10 -19.86 16.59
C VAL A 255 -14.38 -18.72 15.88
N TYR A 256 -14.23 -17.56 16.54
CA TYR A 256 -13.57 -16.40 15.94
C TYR A 256 -12.10 -16.66 15.65
N SER A 257 -11.38 -17.40 16.52
CA SER A 257 -9.98 -17.73 16.27
C SER A 257 -9.81 -18.67 15.06
N VAL A 258 -10.74 -19.60 14.85
CA VAL A 258 -10.75 -20.50 13.70
C VAL A 258 -11.02 -19.72 12.41
N VAL A 259 -12.02 -18.83 12.41
CA VAL A 259 -12.32 -18.00 11.23
C VAL A 259 -11.11 -17.13 10.85
N VAL A 260 -10.50 -16.45 11.82
CA VAL A 260 -9.29 -15.64 11.57
C VAL A 260 -8.15 -16.52 11.07
N GLY A 261 -7.94 -17.70 11.64
CA GLY A 261 -6.91 -18.64 11.22
C GLY A 261 -7.11 -19.11 9.77
N VAL A 262 -8.34 -19.42 9.37
CA VAL A 262 -8.68 -19.80 8.00
C VAL A 262 -8.42 -18.64 7.04
N VAL A 263 -8.81 -17.41 7.38
CA VAL A 263 -8.55 -16.23 6.54
C VAL A 263 -7.06 -15.96 6.39
N VAL A 264 -6.28 -16.07 7.47
CA VAL A 264 -4.82 -15.93 7.46
C VAL A 264 -4.20 -17.02 6.58
N ALA A 265 -4.62 -18.27 6.74
CA ALA A 265 -4.11 -19.39 5.97
C ALA A 265 -4.45 -19.25 4.48
N MET A 266 -5.70 -18.95 4.13
CA MET A 266 -6.11 -18.75 2.74
C MET A 266 -5.34 -17.61 2.07
N THR A 267 -5.24 -16.45 2.74
CA THR A 267 -4.52 -15.30 2.19
C THR A 267 -3.03 -15.59 2.01
N SER A 268 -2.41 -16.28 2.98
CA SER A 268 -0.99 -16.67 2.92
C SER A 268 -0.72 -17.72 1.85
N ILE A 269 -1.58 -18.74 1.73
CA ILE A 269 -1.46 -19.79 0.71
C ILE A 269 -1.66 -19.19 -0.68
N LEU A 270 -2.68 -18.35 -0.87
CA LEU A 270 -2.95 -17.71 -2.15
C LEU A 270 -1.82 -16.75 -2.55
N GLY A 271 -1.34 -15.92 -1.61
CA GLY A 271 -0.23 -15.00 -1.85
C GLY A 271 1.06 -15.75 -2.22
N LEU A 272 1.40 -16.81 -1.48
CA LEU A 272 2.57 -17.64 -1.78
C LEU A 272 2.42 -18.41 -3.09
N TYR A 273 1.25 -18.99 -3.34
CA TYR A 273 0.96 -19.71 -4.59
C TYR A 273 1.07 -18.79 -5.80
N ALA A 274 0.43 -17.62 -5.74
CA ALA A 274 0.48 -16.64 -6.83
C ALA A 274 1.92 -16.13 -7.05
N ALA A 275 2.68 -15.91 -5.97
CA ALA A 275 4.08 -15.52 -6.07
C ALA A 275 4.95 -16.62 -6.70
N VAL A 276 4.83 -17.88 -6.25
CA VAL A 276 5.62 -18.99 -6.77
C VAL A 276 5.25 -19.34 -8.21
N SER A 277 3.95 -19.43 -8.51
CA SER A 277 3.44 -19.74 -9.87
C SER A 277 3.78 -18.67 -10.90
N SER A 278 4.17 -17.47 -10.48
CA SER A 278 4.64 -16.44 -11.41
C SER A 278 6.05 -16.67 -11.96
N PHE A 279 6.84 -17.55 -11.33
CA PHE A 279 8.20 -17.89 -11.75
C PHE A 279 8.30 -19.15 -12.63
N PHE A 280 7.20 -19.90 -12.78
CA PHE A 280 7.11 -21.15 -13.55
C PHE A 280 6.11 -21.02 -14.69
#